data_AF-A0A9P5MSA5-F1
#
_entry.id   AF-A0A9P5MSA5-F1
#
_cell.length_a   1.000
_cell.length_b   1.000
_cell.length_c   1.000
_cell.angle_alpha   90.00
_cell.angle_beta   90.00
_cell.angle_gamma   90.00
#
_symmetry.space_group_name_H-M   'P 1'
#
loop_
_entity.id
_entity.type
_entity.pdbx_description
1 polymer ?
#
loop_
_entity_poly.entity_id
_entity_poly.type
_entity_poly.pdbx_seq_one_letter_code
_entity_poly.pdbx_strand_id
1 'polypeptide(L)'
;MTASYALDADGPSPNTVPLGEGTPTKEELLVYYPTKFTWTQLKTFVNSGDLGLLKRDKKLQERYLRWIESIKAEYGSNANYLIRYRLRWGQADTLSKLPSRLSPPVVPLENGDIGSGKIPVLASGLPPIPPDTKPYFTADIPLQLVSIITNDWPYLVPTFIEHYLIWTVLPILPHDLPSIIRTRLLQDGLWGFTGYTPDSPPPSPSLLPTCLPALSDWCVTEASLIRTPRGTEEEETAVREAGLEVHKFVIATWKEREWETAWFVNPPRLQSVSALEHIHVFARYKSAEEANAWDHKTT
;
A
#
# COMPACT_ATOMS: atom_id res chain seq x y z
N MET A 1 -2.51 -27.73 -8.35
CA MET A 1 -2.90 -28.39 -7.09
C MET A 1 -3.35 -27.32 -6.12
N THR A 2 -4.65 -27.20 -5.90
CA THR A 2 -5.23 -26.32 -4.89
C THR A 2 -4.89 -26.91 -3.53
N ALA A 3 -4.00 -26.25 -2.77
CA ALA A 3 -3.83 -26.54 -1.37
C ALA A 3 -5.13 -26.10 -0.66
N SER A 4 -6.05 -27.05 -0.44
CA SER A 4 -7.13 -26.84 0.50
C SER A 4 -6.50 -26.84 1.88
N TYR A 5 -6.28 -25.66 2.45
CA TYR A 5 -6.10 -25.54 3.88
C TYR A 5 -7.38 -26.06 4.52
N ALA A 6 -7.34 -27.29 5.04
CA ALA A 6 -8.34 -27.73 5.99
C ALA A 6 -8.29 -26.73 7.15
N LEU A 7 -9.37 -25.96 7.30
CA LEU A 7 -9.54 -25.11 8.48
C LEU A 7 -9.70 -26.08 9.65
N ASP A 8 -8.68 -26.14 10.52
CA ASP A 8 -8.78 -26.86 11.79
C ASP A 8 -10.04 -26.40 12.52
N ALA A 9 -10.77 -27.33 13.13
CA ALA A 9 -12.04 -27.08 13.81
C ALA A 9 -11.93 -26.09 15.01
N ASP A 10 -10.71 -25.72 15.39
CA ASP A 10 -10.37 -24.76 16.46
C ASP A 10 -9.89 -23.39 15.94
N GLY A 11 -10.08 -23.09 14.64
CA GLY A 11 -9.74 -21.78 14.09
C GLY A 11 -10.51 -20.60 14.73
N PRO A 12 -10.00 -19.35 14.59
CA PRO A 12 -10.70 -18.17 15.10
C PRO A 12 -12.13 -18.10 14.55
N SER A 13 -13.09 -17.80 15.42
CA SER A 13 -14.52 -17.80 15.12
C SER A 13 -15.23 -16.61 15.78
N PRO A 14 -16.48 -16.30 15.41
CA PRO A 14 -17.23 -15.23 16.07
C PRO A 14 -17.44 -15.44 17.58
N ASN A 15 -17.28 -16.68 18.08
CA ASN A 15 -17.38 -16.99 19.51
C ASN A 15 -16.08 -16.71 20.28
N THR A 16 -14.93 -16.74 19.59
CA THR A 16 -13.60 -16.57 20.21
C THR A 16 -12.97 -15.21 19.92
N VAL A 17 -13.46 -14.50 18.91
CA VAL A 17 -12.94 -13.19 18.49
C VAL A 17 -14.06 -12.16 18.59
N PRO A 18 -14.10 -11.30 19.63
CA PRO A 18 -15.10 -10.26 19.73
C PRO A 18 -14.86 -9.16 18.68
N LEU A 19 -15.95 -8.64 18.09
CA LEU A 19 -15.88 -7.53 17.15
C LEU A 19 -15.83 -6.18 17.88
N GLY A 20 -14.75 -5.41 17.65
CA GLY A 20 -14.56 -4.08 18.24
C GLY A 20 -15.09 -2.92 17.41
N GLU A 21 -14.91 -1.68 17.91
CA GLU A 21 -15.40 -0.45 17.27
C GLU A 21 -14.30 0.38 16.56
N GLY A 22 -13.03 0.16 16.90
CA GLY A 22 -11.88 0.89 16.32
C GLY A 22 -11.25 0.20 15.11
N THR A 23 -9.95 0.41 14.89
CA THR A 23 -9.20 -0.32 13.85
C THR A 23 -9.30 -1.84 14.08
N PRO A 24 -9.43 -2.65 13.01
CA PRO A 24 -9.52 -4.10 13.09
C PRO A 24 -8.19 -4.75 13.47
N THR A 25 -8.27 -5.87 14.17
CA THR A 25 -7.19 -6.85 14.38
C THR A 25 -7.12 -7.84 13.22
N LYS A 26 -6.03 -8.61 13.14
CA LYS A 26 -5.88 -9.66 12.12
C LYS A 26 -6.96 -10.75 12.25
N GLU A 27 -7.30 -11.11 13.48
CA GLU A 27 -8.34 -12.08 13.81
C GLU A 27 -9.71 -11.59 13.39
N GLU A 28 -10.04 -10.31 13.62
CA GLU A 28 -11.29 -9.72 13.14
C GLU A 28 -11.38 -9.73 11.61
N LEU A 29 -10.28 -9.44 10.90
CA LEU A 29 -10.22 -9.54 9.44
C LEU A 29 -10.50 -10.96 8.95
N LEU A 30 -9.93 -11.97 9.61
CA LEU A 30 -10.15 -13.38 9.28
C LEU A 30 -11.61 -13.81 9.50
N VAL A 31 -12.21 -13.41 10.62
CA VAL A 31 -13.52 -13.91 11.06
C VAL A 31 -14.69 -13.17 10.40
N TYR A 32 -14.62 -11.84 10.35
CA TYR A 32 -15.76 -11.00 9.98
C TYR A 32 -15.66 -10.40 8.58
N TYR A 33 -14.47 -10.38 7.99
CA TYR A 33 -14.18 -9.72 6.72
C TYR A 33 -13.37 -10.63 5.77
N PRO A 34 -13.82 -11.88 5.53
CA PRO A 34 -13.03 -12.86 4.81
C PRO A 34 -12.67 -12.38 3.40
N THR A 35 -11.41 -12.61 3.01
CA THR A 35 -10.90 -12.21 1.70
C THR A 35 -11.70 -12.85 0.56
N LYS A 36 -11.93 -12.09 -0.51
CA LYS A 36 -12.54 -12.58 -1.76
C LYS A 36 -11.57 -12.53 -2.94
N PHE A 37 -10.45 -11.82 -2.80
CA PHE A 37 -9.47 -11.68 -3.87
C PHE A 37 -8.28 -12.58 -3.62
N THR A 38 -7.81 -13.22 -4.68
CA THR A 38 -6.53 -13.92 -4.72
C THR A 38 -5.40 -12.94 -5.00
N TRP A 39 -4.15 -13.35 -4.72
CA TRP A 39 -2.99 -12.53 -5.07
C TRP A 39 -2.90 -12.23 -6.57
N THR A 40 -3.21 -13.22 -7.41
CA THR A 40 -3.28 -13.05 -8.87
C THR A 40 -4.32 -12.00 -9.26
N GLN A 41 -5.52 -12.04 -8.69
CA GLN A 41 -6.56 -11.04 -8.97
C GLN A 41 -6.14 -9.63 -8.55
N LEU A 42 -5.54 -9.47 -7.37
CA LEU A 42 -5.02 -8.17 -6.92
C LEU A 42 -3.98 -7.61 -7.89
N LYS A 43 -3.01 -8.43 -8.32
CA LYS A 43 -2.03 -8.01 -9.32
C LYS A 43 -2.70 -7.67 -10.66
N THR A 44 -3.71 -8.43 -11.11
CA THR A 44 -4.48 -8.11 -12.32
C THR A 44 -5.21 -6.77 -12.19
N PHE A 45 -5.82 -6.48 -11.04
CA PHE A 45 -6.50 -5.21 -10.79
C PHE A 45 -5.52 -4.03 -10.85
N VAL A 46 -4.40 -4.13 -10.12
CA VAL A 46 -3.32 -3.13 -10.17
C VAL A 46 -2.83 -2.94 -11.61
N ASN A 47 -2.53 -4.03 -12.32
CA ASN A 47 -1.95 -3.96 -13.66
C ASN A 47 -2.94 -3.43 -14.72
N SER A 48 -4.25 -3.51 -14.45
CA SER A 48 -5.28 -3.00 -15.36
C SER A 48 -5.38 -1.47 -15.43
N GLY A 49 -4.76 -0.76 -14.49
CA GLY A 49 -4.81 0.70 -14.39
C GLY A 49 -6.09 1.25 -13.75
N ASP A 50 -7.12 0.42 -13.52
CA ASP A 50 -8.29 0.83 -12.74
C ASP A 50 -8.09 0.50 -11.26
N LEU A 51 -7.35 1.35 -10.56
CA LEU A 51 -7.11 1.20 -9.11
C LEU A 51 -8.41 1.29 -8.29
N GLY A 52 -9.51 1.77 -8.89
CA GLY A 52 -10.84 1.76 -8.28
C GLY A 52 -11.41 0.36 -8.06
N LEU A 53 -10.83 -0.66 -8.70
CA LEU A 53 -11.17 -2.08 -8.49
C LEU A 53 -10.63 -2.63 -7.17
N LEU A 54 -9.67 -1.96 -6.54
CA LEU A 54 -9.18 -2.35 -5.23
C LEU A 54 -10.20 -1.93 -4.18
N LYS A 55 -11.02 -2.90 -3.75
CA LYS A 55 -12.12 -2.67 -2.82
C LYS A 55 -11.76 -3.04 -1.40
N ARG A 56 -12.44 -2.42 -0.45
CA ARG A 56 -12.55 -2.85 0.95
C ARG A 56 -13.86 -3.62 1.13
N ASP A 57 -13.89 -4.59 2.05
CA ASP A 57 -15.15 -5.23 2.46
C ASP A 57 -16.20 -4.17 2.84
N LYS A 58 -17.46 -4.38 2.45
CA LYS A 58 -18.54 -3.39 2.68
C LYS A 58 -18.80 -3.16 4.17
N LYS A 59 -18.80 -4.20 5.00
CA LYS A 59 -19.00 -4.06 6.44
C LYS A 59 -17.79 -3.40 7.10
N LEU A 60 -16.57 -3.70 6.62
CA LEU A 60 -15.37 -3.02 7.09
C LEU A 60 -15.36 -1.54 6.68
N GLN A 61 -15.87 -1.22 5.49
CA GLN A 61 -16.07 0.16 5.02
C GLN A 61 -17.05 0.91 5.93
N GLU A 62 -18.17 0.32 6.31
CA GLU A 62 -19.14 0.93 7.24
C GLU A 62 -18.51 1.18 8.63
N ARG A 63 -17.68 0.26 9.12
CA ARG A 63 -16.92 0.44 10.36
C ARG A 63 -15.91 1.58 10.24
N TYR A 64 -15.16 1.65 9.13
CA TYR A 64 -14.25 2.76 8.84
C TYR A 64 -14.98 4.11 8.83
N LEU A 65 -16.16 4.19 8.18
CA LEU A 65 -16.93 5.43 8.09
C LEU A 65 -17.43 5.91 9.47
N ARG A 66 -17.81 4.99 10.36
CA ARG A 66 -18.15 5.35 11.76
C ARG A 66 -16.92 5.81 12.54
N TRP A 67 -15.82 5.07 12.42
CA TRP A 67 -14.57 5.40 13.11
C TRP A 67 -14.00 6.75 12.65
N ILE A 68 -14.01 7.04 11.34
CA ILE A 68 -13.41 8.29 10.85
C ILE A 68 -14.19 9.53 11.29
N GLU A 69 -15.48 9.38 11.59
CA GLU A 69 -16.29 10.48 12.12
C GLU A 69 -15.86 10.87 13.53
N SER A 70 -15.58 9.89 14.42
CA SER A 70 -15.04 10.19 15.75
C SER A 70 -13.65 10.81 15.67
N ILE A 71 -12.81 10.35 14.75
CA ILE A 71 -11.48 10.95 14.50
C ILE A 71 -11.60 12.40 14.05
N LYS A 72 -12.53 12.72 13.15
CA LYS A 72 -12.77 14.11 12.73
C LYS A 72 -13.26 14.98 13.88
N ALA A 73 -14.14 14.45 14.74
CA ALA A 73 -14.62 15.17 15.91
C ALA A 73 -13.48 15.48 16.91
N GLU A 74 -12.55 14.54 17.13
CA GLU A 74 -11.45 14.69 18.08
C GLU A 74 -10.29 15.54 17.53
N TYR A 75 -9.87 15.33 16.28
CA TYR A 75 -8.68 15.96 15.69
C TYR A 75 -9.02 17.12 14.74
N GLY A 76 -10.30 17.39 14.50
CA GLY A 76 -10.80 18.38 13.53
C GLY A 76 -10.73 17.92 12.07
N SER A 77 -9.79 17.04 11.73
CA SER A 77 -9.68 16.43 10.40
C SER A 77 -8.89 15.12 10.44
N ASN A 78 -9.07 14.27 9.43
CA ASN A 78 -8.25 13.06 9.28
C ASN A 78 -6.76 13.39 9.08
N ALA A 79 -6.46 14.46 8.33
CA ALA A 79 -5.09 14.90 8.11
C ALA A 79 -4.39 15.28 9.43
N ASN A 80 -5.08 16.01 10.31
CA ASN A 80 -4.55 16.35 11.63
C ASN A 80 -4.30 15.11 12.49
N TYR A 81 -5.22 14.14 12.49
CA TYR A 81 -5.01 12.87 13.17
C TYR A 81 -3.76 12.14 12.65
N LEU A 82 -3.61 12.05 11.34
CA LEU A 82 -2.46 11.41 10.72
C LEU A 82 -1.15 12.12 11.13
N ILE A 83 -1.07 13.43 10.90
CA ILE A 83 0.14 14.23 11.12
C ILE A 83 0.53 14.25 12.61
N ARG A 84 -0.44 14.47 13.51
CA ARG A 84 -0.17 14.74 14.92
C ARG A 84 -0.08 13.48 15.78
N TYR A 85 -0.65 12.37 15.34
CA TYR A 85 -0.73 11.14 16.13
C TYR A 85 -0.23 9.92 15.37
N ARG A 86 -0.82 9.57 14.22
CA ARG A 86 -0.64 8.23 13.64
C ARG A 86 0.71 8.02 12.94
N LEU A 87 1.22 9.02 12.21
CA LEU A 87 2.35 8.83 11.30
C LEU A 87 3.70 8.77 11.99
N ARG A 88 3.90 9.50 13.11
CA ARG A 88 5.16 9.48 13.89
C ARG A 88 6.41 9.40 13.00
N TRP A 89 6.56 10.39 12.13
CA TRP A 89 7.54 10.45 11.05
C TRP A 89 8.93 9.91 11.43
N GLY A 90 9.51 9.08 10.57
CA GLY A 90 10.81 8.42 10.76
C GLY A 90 10.88 7.37 11.86
N GLN A 91 9.76 7.00 12.49
CA GLN A 91 9.72 5.96 13.53
C GLN A 91 9.06 4.68 13.00
N ALA A 92 9.36 3.56 13.67
CA ALA A 92 8.70 2.29 13.43
C ALA A 92 7.18 2.37 13.68
N ASP A 93 6.39 1.62 12.91
CA ASP A 93 4.97 1.47 13.19
C ASP A 93 4.76 0.56 14.40
N THR A 94 4.26 1.14 15.49
CA THR A 94 3.94 0.43 16.74
C THR A 94 2.53 0.73 17.21
N LEU A 95 1.73 1.46 16.41
CA LEU A 95 0.33 1.78 16.73
C LEU A 95 -0.65 0.87 16.00
N SER A 96 -0.25 0.26 14.88
CA SER A 96 -1.11 -0.66 14.15
C SER A 96 -1.43 -1.91 14.97
N LYS A 97 -2.66 -2.38 14.85
CA LYS A 97 -3.09 -3.69 15.34
C LYS A 97 -2.82 -4.81 14.34
N LEU A 98 -2.39 -4.47 13.12
CA LEU A 98 -2.05 -5.42 12.08
C LEU A 98 -0.54 -5.68 12.10
N PRO A 99 -0.11 -6.93 12.39
CA PRO A 99 1.30 -7.25 12.50
C PRO A 99 1.99 -7.09 11.15
N SER A 100 3.26 -6.69 11.20
CA SER A 100 4.14 -6.50 10.06
C SER A 100 5.34 -7.44 10.19
N ARG A 101 5.70 -8.13 9.10
CA ARG A 101 6.97 -8.86 9.00
C ARG A 101 8.12 -7.97 8.52
N LEU A 102 7.83 -6.77 8.02
CA LEU A 102 8.84 -5.83 7.59
C LEU A 102 9.66 -5.38 8.80
N SER A 103 10.97 -5.58 8.73
CA SER A 103 11.86 -5.03 9.75
C SER A 103 11.78 -3.51 9.71
N PRO A 104 11.59 -2.81 10.84
CA PRO A 104 11.54 -1.35 10.83
C PRO A 104 12.80 -0.77 10.19
N PRO A 105 12.69 0.27 9.35
CA PRO A 105 13.87 0.94 8.84
C PRO A 105 14.68 1.48 10.04
N VAL A 106 15.92 1.03 10.18
CA VAL A 106 16.81 1.49 11.24
C VAL A 106 17.21 2.92 10.90
N VAL A 107 16.61 3.91 11.56
CA VAL A 107 17.16 5.27 11.60
C VAL A 107 18.20 5.26 12.71
N PRO A 108 19.51 5.33 12.41
CA PRO A 108 20.52 5.46 13.44
C PRO A 108 20.30 6.83 14.10
N LEU A 109 19.91 6.84 15.37
CA LEU A 109 19.93 8.06 16.16
C LEU A 109 21.41 8.47 16.31
N GLU A 110 21.76 9.69 15.87
CA GLU A 110 23.04 10.29 16.25
C GLU A 110 23.11 10.28 17.78
N ASN A 111 24.12 9.58 18.31
CA ASN A 111 24.51 9.45 19.73
C ASN A 111 24.15 8.17 20.50
N GLY A 112 23.72 7.08 19.86
CA GLY A 112 23.76 5.75 20.51
C GLY A 112 22.95 5.60 21.80
N ASP A 113 21.98 6.48 22.04
CA ASP A 113 21.06 6.38 23.17
C ASP A 113 19.84 5.57 22.73
N ILE A 114 19.64 4.40 23.34
CA ILE A 114 18.45 3.56 23.13
C ILE A 114 17.31 4.19 23.94
N GLY A 115 16.81 5.33 23.47
CA GLY A 115 15.81 6.10 24.21
C GLY A 115 15.13 7.17 23.37
N SER A 116 13.94 6.88 22.83
CA SER A 116 12.91 7.89 22.55
C SER A 116 13.33 9.18 21.81
N GLY A 117 14.26 9.11 20.85
CA GLY A 117 14.72 10.27 20.08
C GLY A 117 13.57 10.85 19.24
N LYS A 118 12.79 11.78 19.82
CA LYS A 118 11.70 12.45 19.11
C LYS A 118 12.31 13.25 17.97
N ILE A 119 12.00 12.89 16.73
CA ILE A 119 12.26 13.76 15.57
C ILE A 119 11.66 15.13 15.89
N PRO A 120 12.42 16.24 15.78
CA PRO A 120 11.87 17.57 15.98
C PRO A 120 10.68 17.78 15.05
N VAL A 121 9.53 18.14 15.62
CA VAL A 121 8.31 18.38 14.85
C VAL A 121 8.02 19.87 14.85
N LEU A 122 7.72 20.44 13.68
CA LEU A 122 7.30 21.83 13.53
C LEU A 122 5.93 22.05 14.19
N ALA A 123 5.52 23.31 14.37
CA ALA A 123 4.18 23.64 14.86
C ALA A 123 3.04 23.05 13.99
N SER A 124 3.32 22.79 12.71
CA SER A 124 2.42 22.09 11.79
C SER A 124 2.24 20.61 12.10
N GLY A 125 3.10 20.00 12.90
CA GLY A 125 3.12 18.55 13.14
C GLY A 125 3.98 17.78 12.11
N LEU A 126 4.60 18.48 11.15
CA LEU A 126 5.49 17.87 10.15
C LEU A 126 6.97 18.00 10.58
N PRO A 127 7.84 17.05 10.20
CA PRO A 127 9.27 17.14 10.40
C PRO A 127 9.86 18.26 9.52
N PRO A 128 10.97 18.91 9.93
CA PRO A 128 11.68 19.84 9.07
C PRO A 128 12.31 19.09 7.89
N ILE A 129 12.23 19.70 6.71
CA ILE A 129 12.89 19.20 5.50
C ILE A 129 14.38 19.58 5.59
N PRO A 130 15.32 18.60 5.57
CA PRO A 130 16.75 18.90 5.57
C PRO A 130 17.14 19.78 4.37
N PRO A 131 18.17 20.64 4.52
CA PRO A 131 18.77 21.34 3.39
C PRO A 131 19.13 20.38 2.26
N ASP A 132 19.08 20.87 1.01
CA ASP A 132 19.41 20.11 -0.21
C ASP A 132 18.51 18.90 -0.51
N THR A 133 17.46 18.66 0.28
CA THR A 133 16.44 17.67 -0.06
C THR A 133 15.73 18.06 -1.35
N LYS A 134 15.60 17.10 -2.27
CA LYS A 134 14.84 17.30 -3.52
C LYS A 134 13.39 17.70 -3.20
N PRO A 135 12.74 18.53 -4.03
CA PRO A 135 11.39 19.03 -3.74
C PRO A 135 10.27 18.01 -3.97
N TYR A 136 10.60 16.74 -4.20
CA TYR A 136 9.68 15.64 -4.45
C TYR A 136 10.29 14.33 -3.92
N PHE A 137 9.46 13.29 -3.82
CA PHE A 137 9.85 11.98 -3.35
C PHE A 137 10.90 11.35 -4.27
N THR A 138 12.04 10.97 -3.68
CA THR A 138 13.06 10.17 -4.35
C THR A 138 13.40 8.94 -3.52
N ALA A 139 14.02 7.95 -4.15
CA ALA A 139 14.35 6.68 -3.48
C ALA A 139 15.34 6.86 -2.32
N ASP A 140 16.12 7.94 -2.34
CA ASP A 140 17.06 8.38 -1.30
C ASP A 140 16.46 9.42 -0.34
N ILE A 141 15.13 9.58 -0.32
CA ILE A 141 14.45 10.51 0.60
C ILE A 141 14.89 10.28 2.05
N PRO A 142 15.21 11.34 2.82
CA PRO A 142 15.52 11.20 4.24
C PRO A 142 14.39 10.50 4.99
N LEU A 143 14.70 9.43 5.72
CA LEU A 143 13.68 8.59 6.37
C LEU A 143 12.82 9.36 7.39
N GLN A 144 13.32 10.46 7.93
CA GLN A 144 12.53 11.37 8.78
C GLN A 144 11.34 12.02 8.06
N LEU A 145 11.32 12.05 6.73
CA LEU A 145 10.24 12.64 5.92
C LEU A 145 9.21 11.61 5.44
N VAL A 146 9.39 10.34 5.82
CA VAL A 146 8.45 9.27 5.50
C VAL A 146 7.93 8.58 6.74
N SER A 147 6.77 7.96 6.61
CA SER A 147 6.22 7.05 7.59
C SER A 147 5.71 5.81 6.87
N ILE A 148 6.30 4.65 7.17
CA ILE A 148 5.91 3.37 6.60
C ILE A 148 5.10 2.63 7.66
N ILE A 149 3.80 2.47 7.40
CA ILE A 149 2.85 1.88 8.34
C ILE A 149 2.06 0.76 7.67
N THR A 150 1.53 -0.18 8.45
CA THR A 150 0.48 -1.05 7.91
C THR A 150 -0.82 -0.25 7.83
N ASN A 151 -1.59 -0.48 6.77
CA ASN A 151 -2.85 0.19 6.54
C ASN A 151 -3.87 -0.31 7.57
N ASP A 152 -4.18 0.53 8.56
CA ASP A 152 -5.15 0.21 9.61
C ASP A 152 -6.52 -0.20 9.06
N TRP A 153 -6.87 0.25 7.85
CA TRP A 153 -8.13 -0.05 7.18
C TRP A 153 -7.86 -0.67 5.81
N PRO A 154 -7.33 -1.90 5.77
CA PRO A 154 -6.80 -2.46 4.54
C PRO A 154 -7.92 -2.68 3.50
N TYR A 155 -7.54 -2.65 2.23
CA TYR A 155 -8.34 -3.24 1.17
C TYR A 155 -8.50 -4.75 1.39
N LEU A 156 -9.39 -5.37 0.61
CA LEU A 156 -9.72 -6.77 0.69
C LEU A 156 -8.59 -7.64 0.14
N VAL A 157 -7.55 -7.81 0.95
CA VAL A 157 -6.37 -8.59 0.61
C VAL A 157 -6.39 -9.96 1.30
N PRO A 158 -5.81 -11.01 0.70
CA PRO A 158 -5.54 -12.24 1.40
C PRO A 158 -4.75 -12.00 2.70
N THR A 159 -4.96 -12.84 3.71
CA THR A 159 -4.34 -12.66 5.04
C THR A 159 -2.84 -12.94 5.10
N PHE A 160 -2.28 -13.47 4.02
CA PHE A 160 -0.83 -13.59 3.80
C PHE A 160 -0.23 -12.38 3.06
N ILE A 161 -1.06 -11.41 2.65
CA ILE A 161 -0.64 -10.14 2.08
C ILE A 161 -0.73 -9.07 3.16
N GLU A 162 0.38 -8.37 3.36
CA GLU A 162 0.44 -7.20 4.23
C GLU A 162 0.24 -5.95 3.36
N HIS A 163 -0.70 -5.08 3.73
CA HIS A 163 -1.00 -3.86 3.00
C HIS A 163 -0.38 -2.68 3.75
N TYR A 164 0.65 -2.08 3.17
CA TYR A 164 1.37 -0.95 3.71
C TYR A 164 0.96 0.36 3.05
N LEU A 165 1.21 1.45 3.78
CA LEU A 165 1.20 2.82 3.28
C LEU A 165 2.58 3.43 3.53
N ILE A 166 3.16 4.05 2.51
CA ILE A 166 4.31 4.95 2.63
C ILE A 166 3.75 6.37 2.54
N TRP A 167 3.65 7.04 3.68
CA TRP A 167 3.30 8.47 3.73
C TRP A 167 4.56 9.30 3.56
N THR A 168 4.44 10.42 2.85
CA THR A 168 5.55 11.34 2.59
C THR A 168 5.12 12.78 2.84
N VAL A 169 6.05 13.59 3.36
CA VAL A 169 5.88 15.05 3.48
C VAL A 169 6.04 15.75 2.12
N LEU A 170 6.76 15.13 1.20
CA LEU A 170 7.03 15.66 -0.15
C LEU A 170 6.03 15.12 -1.18
N PRO A 171 5.71 15.91 -2.23
CA PRO A 171 4.98 15.41 -3.39
C PRO A 171 5.61 14.14 -3.95
N ILE A 172 4.81 13.13 -4.32
CA ILE A 172 5.37 11.90 -4.92
C ILE A 172 5.98 12.18 -6.29
N LEU A 173 5.35 13.06 -7.06
CA LEU A 173 5.73 13.36 -8.44
C LEU A 173 6.47 14.69 -8.53
N PRO A 174 7.47 14.81 -9.43
CA PRO A 174 8.12 16.08 -9.70
C PRO A 174 7.14 17.07 -10.37
N HIS A 175 7.40 18.38 -10.22
CA HIS A 175 6.50 19.41 -10.76
C HIS A 175 6.55 19.51 -12.30
N ASP A 176 7.69 19.20 -12.89
CA ASP A 176 8.02 19.32 -14.32
C ASP A 176 7.73 18.05 -15.12
N LEU A 177 6.68 17.30 -14.75
CA LEU A 177 6.24 16.13 -15.51
C LEU A 177 5.91 16.49 -16.97
N PRO A 178 6.31 15.63 -17.94
CA PRO A 178 5.92 15.76 -19.33
C PRO A 178 4.41 15.88 -19.49
N SER A 179 3.95 16.82 -20.32
CA SER A 179 2.51 17.05 -20.52
C SER A 179 1.80 15.81 -21.09
N ILE A 180 2.52 14.99 -21.86
CA ILE A 180 2.00 13.80 -22.53
C ILE A 180 1.45 12.74 -21.55
N ILE A 181 1.93 12.70 -20.31
CA ILE A 181 1.48 11.73 -19.29
C ILE A 181 0.53 12.31 -18.24
N ARG A 182 0.30 13.64 -18.20
CA ARG A 182 -0.48 14.28 -17.12
C ARG A 182 -1.89 13.72 -17.00
N THR A 183 -2.61 13.60 -18.12
CA THR A 183 -3.98 13.04 -18.13
C THR A 183 -3.98 11.59 -17.66
N ARG A 184 -2.98 10.81 -18.07
CA ARG A 184 -2.83 9.41 -17.66
C ARG A 184 -2.63 9.28 -16.15
N LEU A 185 -1.74 10.08 -15.56
CA LEU A 185 -1.48 10.05 -14.12
C LEU A 185 -2.69 10.52 -13.28
N LEU A 186 -3.42 11.54 -13.77
CA LEU A 186 -4.65 12.00 -13.11
C LEU A 186 -5.77 10.95 -13.15
N GLN A 187 -5.83 10.13 -14.21
CA GLN A 187 -6.86 9.11 -14.37
C GLN A 187 -6.47 7.74 -13.82
N ASP A 188 -5.24 7.29 -13.93
CA ASP A 188 -4.89 5.91 -13.59
C ASP A 188 -3.92 5.83 -12.39
N GLY A 189 -3.29 6.96 -12.04
CA GLY A 189 -2.26 7.01 -11.01
C GLY A 189 -0.96 6.38 -11.51
N LEU A 190 -0.24 5.73 -10.61
CA LEU A 190 0.99 4.98 -10.89
C LEU A 190 0.93 3.61 -10.24
N TRP A 191 1.61 2.63 -10.83
CA TRP A 191 1.78 1.32 -10.21
C TRP A 191 3.03 0.60 -10.72
N GLY A 192 3.43 -0.43 -9.99
CA GLY A 192 4.48 -1.35 -10.42
C GLY A 192 4.54 -2.59 -9.54
N PHE A 193 5.43 -3.50 -9.92
CA PHE A 193 5.63 -4.79 -9.28
C PHE A 193 7.11 -5.03 -9.03
N THR A 194 7.46 -5.66 -7.91
CA THR A 194 8.84 -6.03 -7.58
C THR A 194 8.89 -7.46 -7.03
N GLY A 195 10.06 -8.09 -7.09
CA GLY A 195 10.28 -9.40 -6.49
C GLY A 195 9.49 -10.55 -7.13
N TYR A 196 8.94 -10.36 -8.34
CA TYR A 196 8.40 -11.45 -9.12
C TYR A 196 9.53 -12.20 -9.86
N THR A 197 9.32 -13.48 -10.18
CA THR A 197 10.27 -14.24 -10.99
C THR A 197 9.85 -14.22 -12.47
N PRO A 198 10.77 -14.42 -13.42
CA PRO A 198 10.43 -14.51 -14.85
C PRO A 198 9.36 -15.58 -15.17
N ASP A 199 9.29 -16.65 -14.38
CA ASP A 199 8.29 -17.73 -14.55
C ASP A 199 6.92 -17.38 -13.96
N SER A 200 6.82 -16.29 -13.19
CA SER A 200 5.56 -15.80 -12.59
C SER A 200 5.46 -14.28 -12.69
N PRO A 201 5.43 -13.71 -13.91
CA PRO A 201 5.35 -12.28 -14.10
C PRO A 201 4.00 -11.72 -13.61
N PRO A 202 3.89 -10.39 -13.44
CA PRO A 202 2.60 -9.75 -13.20
C PRO A 202 1.58 -10.16 -14.27
N PRO A 203 0.34 -10.54 -13.90
CA PRO A 203 -0.66 -10.99 -14.85
C PRO A 203 -1.02 -9.91 -15.87
N SER A 204 -1.26 -10.30 -17.12
CA SER A 204 -1.69 -9.37 -18.17
C SER A 204 -3.03 -8.70 -17.82
N PRO A 205 -3.21 -7.40 -18.13
CA PRO A 205 -4.49 -6.71 -18.01
C PRO A 205 -5.63 -7.36 -18.80
N SER A 206 -5.30 -8.15 -19.84
CA SER A 206 -6.28 -8.91 -20.62
C SER A 206 -7.00 -10.00 -19.82
N LEU A 207 -6.48 -10.39 -18.65
CA LEU A 207 -7.12 -11.32 -17.73
C LEU A 207 -8.19 -10.65 -16.84
N LEU A 208 -8.37 -9.34 -16.93
CA LEU A 208 -9.34 -8.63 -16.10
C LEU A 208 -10.77 -9.20 -16.21
N PRO A 209 -11.32 -9.52 -17.40
CA PRO A 209 -12.67 -10.09 -17.52
C PRO A 209 -12.89 -11.35 -16.68
N THR A 210 -11.88 -12.21 -16.56
CA THR A 210 -11.97 -13.45 -15.76
C THR A 210 -11.94 -13.18 -14.26
N CYS A 211 -11.48 -11.99 -13.85
CA CYS A 211 -11.41 -11.57 -12.46
C CYS A 211 -12.65 -10.79 -11.99
N LEU A 212 -13.45 -10.23 -12.92
CA LEU A 212 -14.63 -9.41 -12.59
C LEU A 212 -15.70 -10.10 -11.74
N PRO A 213 -15.96 -11.42 -11.84
CA PRO A 213 -16.93 -12.08 -10.96
C PRO A 213 -16.63 -11.90 -9.46
N ALA A 214 -15.35 -11.75 -9.08
CA ALA A 214 -14.95 -11.50 -7.69
C ALA A 214 -15.41 -10.12 -7.18
N LEU A 215 -15.69 -9.17 -8.08
CA LEU A 215 -16.13 -7.81 -7.78
C LEU A 215 -17.66 -7.63 -7.85
N SER A 216 -18.41 -8.72 -8.00
CA SER A 216 -19.87 -8.72 -8.14
C SER A 216 -20.60 -7.99 -7.00
N ASP A 217 -20.08 -8.06 -5.77
CA ASP A 217 -20.65 -7.32 -4.64
C ASP A 217 -20.64 -5.81 -4.85
N TRP A 218 -19.68 -5.26 -5.60
CA TRP A 218 -19.61 -3.83 -5.92
C TRP A 218 -20.27 -3.49 -7.26
N CYS A 219 -21.00 -4.44 -7.86
CA CYS A 219 -21.67 -4.29 -9.15
C CYS A 219 -20.71 -3.86 -10.28
N VAL A 220 -19.43 -4.22 -10.17
CA VAL A 220 -18.45 -3.93 -11.22
C VAL A 220 -18.71 -4.85 -12.40
N THR A 221 -18.83 -4.25 -13.57
CA THR A 221 -18.94 -4.91 -14.88
C THR A 221 -17.92 -4.32 -15.84
N GLU A 222 -17.71 -4.95 -17.00
CA GLU A 222 -16.83 -4.40 -18.05
C GLU A 222 -17.21 -2.97 -18.45
N ALA A 223 -18.51 -2.65 -18.47
CA ALA A 223 -19.02 -1.33 -18.82
C ALA A 223 -18.71 -0.25 -17.77
N SER A 224 -18.40 -0.66 -16.53
CA SER A 224 -18.08 0.27 -15.43
C SER A 224 -16.58 0.57 -15.28
N LEU A 225 -15.73 -0.09 -16.06
CA LEU A 225 -14.28 0.04 -15.94
C LEU A 225 -13.80 1.43 -16.35
N ILE A 226 -12.96 2.04 -15.52
CA ILE A 226 -12.34 3.33 -15.79
C ILE A 226 -10.89 3.06 -16.16
N ARG A 227 -10.63 2.93 -17.47
CA ARG A 227 -9.29 2.64 -18.00
C ARG A 227 -8.98 3.50 -19.20
N THR A 228 -7.78 4.04 -19.23
CA THR A 228 -7.24 4.68 -20.44
C THR A 228 -6.63 3.60 -21.36
N PRO A 229 -6.87 3.63 -22.68
CA PRO A 229 -6.21 2.75 -23.64
C PRO A 229 -4.68 2.82 -23.50
N ARG A 230 -3.96 1.76 -23.90
CA ARG A 230 -2.49 1.78 -23.89
C ARG A 230 -1.98 2.96 -24.72
N GLY A 231 -1.03 3.72 -24.16
CA GLY A 231 -0.42 4.86 -24.82
C GLY A 231 0.59 4.45 -25.90
N THR A 232 1.21 5.47 -26.50
CA THR A 232 2.40 5.29 -27.35
C THR A 232 3.59 4.78 -26.52
N GLU A 233 4.59 4.20 -27.16
CA GLU A 233 5.80 3.74 -26.43
C GLU A 233 6.54 4.89 -25.72
N GLU A 234 6.43 6.12 -26.23
CA GLU A 234 6.94 7.33 -25.56
C GLU A 234 6.15 7.63 -24.28
N GLU A 235 4.81 7.59 -24.33
CA GLU A 235 3.95 7.76 -23.17
C GLU A 235 4.21 6.69 -22.10
N GLU A 236 4.26 5.42 -22.51
CA GLU A 236 4.51 4.30 -21.59
C GLU A 236 5.91 4.37 -20.97
N THR A 237 6.90 4.89 -21.70
CA THR A 237 8.24 5.14 -21.15
C THR A 237 8.23 6.28 -20.13
N ALA A 238 7.59 7.40 -20.46
CA ALA A 238 7.48 8.53 -19.56
C ALA A 238 6.69 8.20 -18.27
N VAL A 239 5.64 7.37 -18.35
CA VAL A 239 4.93 6.87 -17.16
C VAL A 239 5.83 6.00 -16.28
N ARG A 240 6.63 5.10 -16.88
CA ARG A 240 7.60 4.28 -16.12
C ARG A 240 8.66 5.13 -15.45
N GLU A 241 9.16 6.16 -16.12
CA GLU A 241 10.12 7.12 -15.56
C GLU A 241 9.53 7.90 -14.38
N ALA A 242 8.27 8.33 -14.48
CA ALA A 242 7.57 9.02 -13.39
C ALA A 242 7.41 8.15 -12.13
N GLY A 243 7.26 6.83 -12.28
CA GLY A 243 7.18 5.87 -11.18
C GLY A 243 8.52 5.33 -10.66
N LEU A 244 9.64 5.70 -11.29
CA LEU A 244 10.94 5.05 -11.08
C LEU A 244 11.47 5.20 -9.65
N GLU A 245 11.31 6.38 -9.05
CA GLU A 245 11.78 6.64 -7.69
C GLU A 245 10.98 5.86 -6.63
N VAL A 246 9.66 5.77 -6.82
CA VAL A 246 8.81 4.90 -5.98
C VAL A 246 9.25 3.44 -6.12
N HIS A 247 9.47 2.99 -7.35
CA HIS A 247 9.91 1.62 -7.64
C HIS A 247 11.22 1.27 -6.92
N LYS A 248 12.24 2.14 -7.04
CA LYS A 248 13.54 1.96 -6.37
C LYS A 248 13.40 1.96 -4.84
N PHE A 249 12.58 2.86 -4.29
CA PHE A 249 12.32 2.90 -2.85
C PHE A 249 11.69 1.60 -2.34
N VAL A 250 10.73 1.05 -3.10
CA VAL A 250 10.09 -0.23 -2.77
C VAL A 250 11.09 -1.38 -2.82
N ILE A 251 11.97 -1.46 -3.83
CA ILE A 251 13.05 -2.47 -3.88
C ILE A 251 14.00 -2.35 -2.67
N ALA A 252 14.37 -1.12 -2.30
CA ALA A 252 15.25 -0.88 -1.17
C ALA A 252 14.62 -1.31 0.16
N THR A 253 13.30 -1.15 0.30
CA THR A 253 12.54 -1.43 1.53
C THR A 253 12.12 -2.89 1.63
N TRP A 254 11.48 -3.45 0.59
CA TRP A 254 11.06 -4.85 0.51
C TRP A 254 12.04 -5.62 -0.37
N LYS A 255 13.01 -6.29 0.27
CA LYS A 255 14.05 -7.04 -0.42
C LYS A 255 13.42 -8.09 -1.33
N GLU A 256 13.70 -8.01 -2.63
CA GLU A 256 13.07 -8.85 -3.64
C GLU A 256 13.31 -10.36 -3.43
N ARG A 257 14.36 -10.73 -2.71
CA ARG A 257 14.59 -12.12 -2.28
C ARG A 257 13.50 -12.66 -1.35
N GLU A 258 13.00 -11.80 -0.46
CA GLU A 258 12.07 -12.17 0.62
C GLU A 258 10.63 -11.79 0.29
N TRP A 259 10.44 -10.80 -0.56
CA TRP A 259 9.15 -10.18 -0.81
C TRP A 259 8.81 -10.16 -2.29
N GLU A 260 7.54 -10.36 -2.60
CA GLU A 260 6.93 -9.97 -3.86
C GLU A 260 5.95 -8.82 -3.57
N THR A 261 6.02 -7.73 -4.34
CA THR A 261 5.16 -6.56 -4.10
C THR A 261 4.37 -6.12 -5.33
N ALA A 262 3.21 -5.52 -5.07
CA ALA A 262 2.50 -4.66 -5.99
C ALA A 262 2.30 -3.29 -5.31
N TRP A 263 2.91 -2.24 -5.84
CA TRP A 263 2.80 -0.89 -5.31
C TRP A 263 1.99 -0.01 -6.25
N PHE A 264 1.30 0.98 -5.69
CA PHE A 264 0.51 1.93 -6.47
C PHE A 264 0.28 3.25 -5.75
N VAL A 265 0.09 4.31 -6.54
CA VAL A 265 -0.29 5.65 -6.08
C VAL A 265 -1.68 5.91 -6.64
N ASN A 266 -2.65 6.11 -5.74
CA ASN A 266 -4.01 6.36 -6.15
C ASN A 266 -4.11 7.70 -6.90
N PRO A 267 -4.81 7.76 -8.04
CA PRO A 267 -5.12 9.01 -8.73
C PRO A 267 -6.01 9.90 -7.85
N PRO A 268 -6.04 11.23 -8.07
CA PRO A 268 -6.75 12.17 -7.20
C PRO A 268 -8.22 11.82 -6.93
N ARG A 269 -8.96 11.27 -7.91
CA ARG A 269 -10.38 10.89 -7.73
C ARG A 269 -10.60 9.76 -6.71
N LEU A 270 -9.56 9.01 -6.34
CA LEU A 270 -9.64 7.84 -5.45
C LEU A 270 -8.99 8.09 -4.08
N GLN A 271 -8.30 9.22 -3.89
CA GLN A 271 -7.63 9.52 -2.63
C GLN A 271 -8.64 9.90 -1.54
N SER A 272 -8.62 9.19 -0.41
CA SER A 272 -9.45 9.54 0.76
C SER A 272 -8.82 10.65 1.63
N VAL A 273 -7.51 10.88 1.48
CA VAL A 273 -6.75 11.94 2.16
C VAL A 273 -5.89 12.63 1.12
N SER A 274 -6.37 13.74 0.57
CA SER A 274 -5.63 14.53 -0.42
C SER A 274 -4.64 15.52 0.19
N ALA A 275 -4.70 15.74 1.51
CA ALA A 275 -3.80 16.64 2.22
C ALA A 275 -2.38 16.07 2.42
N LEU A 276 -2.21 14.76 2.23
CA LEU A 276 -0.92 14.08 2.34
C LEU A 276 -0.83 13.00 1.26
N GLU A 277 0.30 13.00 0.57
CA GLU A 277 0.60 12.02 -0.47
C GLU A 277 1.01 10.69 0.17
N HIS A 278 0.57 9.59 -0.45
CA HIS A 278 0.89 8.24 0.01
C HIS A 278 0.92 7.21 -1.11
N ILE A 279 1.80 6.23 -0.93
CA ILE A 279 1.95 5.06 -1.81
C ILE A 279 1.40 3.85 -1.07
N HIS A 280 0.59 3.06 -1.74
CA HIS A 280 0.16 1.76 -1.24
C HIS A 280 1.14 0.68 -1.68
N VAL A 281 1.41 -0.29 -0.81
CA VAL A 281 2.21 -1.48 -1.15
C VAL A 281 1.49 -2.72 -0.62
N PHE A 282 1.07 -3.60 -1.53
CA PHE A 282 0.73 -4.97 -1.17
C PHE A 282 2.01 -5.80 -1.18
N ALA A 283 2.37 -6.37 -0.04
CA ALA A 283 3.59 -7.14 0.12
C ALA A 283 3.27 -8.58 0.55
N ARG A 284 3.75 -9.54 -0.24
CA ARG A 284 3.68 -10.96 0.04
C ARG A 284 5.05 -11.45 0.50
N TYR A 285 5.12 -12.03 1.70
CA TYR A 285 6.33 -12.72 2.14
C TYR A 285 6.44 -14.06 1.39
N LYS A 286 7.60 -14.31 0.79
CA LYS A 286 7.90 -15.54 0.05
C LYS A 286 8.07 -16.73 0.98
N SER A 287 7.75 -17.92 0.49
CA SER A 287 8.11 -19.15 1.19
C SER A 287 9.64 -19.34 1.20
N ALA A 288 10.14 -20.25 2.05
CA ALA A 288 11.55 -20.58 2.08
C ALA A 288 12.03 -21.14 0.72
N GLU A 289 11.18 -21.93 0.06
CA GLU A 289 11.45 -22.49 -1.27
C GLU A 289 11.57 -21.39 -2.33
N GLU A 290 10.64 -20.42 -2.33
CA GLU A 290 10.69 -19.28 -3.25
C GLU A 290 11.93 -18.39 -3.03
N ALA A 291 12.30 -18.15 -1.76
CA ALA A 291 13.48 -17.38 -1.41
C ALA A 291 14.79 -18.10 -1.81
N ASN A 292 14.87 -19.42 -1.63
CA ASN A 292 16.03 -20.21 -2.05
C ASN A 292 16.14 -20.30 -3.58
N ALA A 293 15.00 -20.42 -4.28
CA ALA A 293 14.99 -20.42 -5.74
C ALA A 293 15.42 -19.07 -6.35
N TRP A 294 15.26 -17.97 -5.62
CA TRP A 294 15.73 -16.64 -6.03
C TRP A 294 17.26 -16.61 -6.19
N ASP A 295 17.98 -17.20 -5.24
CA ASP A 295 19.44 -17.21 -5.21
C ASP A 295 20.04 -18.00 -6.38
N HIS A 296 19.37 -19.05 -6.85
CA HIS A 296 19.83 -19.89 -7.97
C HIS A 296 19.55 -19.30 -9.37
N LYS A 297 18.71 -18.25 -9.46
CA LYS A 297 18.36 -17.59 -10.74
C LYS A 297 19.09 -16.26 -10.95
N THR A 298 19.73 -15.73 -9.92
CA THR A 298 20.43 -14.43 -9.93
C THR A 298 21.96 -14.55 -9.94
N THR A 299 22.49 -15.78 -9.91
CA THR A 299 23.88 -16.13 -10.30
C THR A 299 23.97 -16.45 -11.78
#